data_AF-A0A6I2FF19-F1
#
_entry.id   AF-A0A6I2FF19-F1
#
_cell.length_a   1.000
_cell.length_b   1.000
_cell.length_c   1.000
_cell.angle_alpha   90.00
_cell.angle_beta   90.00
_cell.angle_gamma   90.00
#
_symmetry.space_group_name_H-M   'P 1'
#
loop_
_entity.id
_entity.type
_entity.pdbx_description
1 polymer ?
#
loop_
_entity_poly.entity_id
_entity_poly.type
_entity_poly.pdbx_seq_one_letter_code
_entity_poly.pdbx_strand_id
1 'polypeptide(L)'
;MTTTSDTAKRPGGARVAVQRFGTFLSGMIMPNIAAFIAWGFITALFIEAGPFPVPALGGFPSPDGTENVGLVGPMITYLLPLLIANQGGRMVYDTRGGVVGTIATMGVIVGAGIPMFIGAMIMGPLAAWLMKQVDRIWEGKVKAGFEMLVNNFSAGILGLLLALAGFYAFAPAVEFVSNGLEAAVNWLVLAGLLPLVSILVEPGKILFLNNAINHGVFTPLGVQQSEETGKSILFLIEANPGPGLGILLAFAIFGVGMARASAPGAIIIQFFGGIHEIYFPYVLMKPLLVFAAIAGGMAGVATNVLFQSGLRAPAAPGSIIAVLLQTANDSYVGVILSVVIAATVSFVISAIILRASRKRDLAKEDAGDLSAAIARTEANKGKESGVLQGLQAEGVAGGAGLVAEGEQAPFEHQPIHSIVFACDAGMGSSAMGATVLRNKIKKAGIDSVTVTNAAIANLRDDIDLVVTHRDLTDRAKQQSPNALHISVENFMNSPKYDEIIHLLESEGVR
;
A
#
# COMPACT_ATOMS: atom_id res chain seq x y z
N MET A 1 -36.21 -4.79 -28.57
CA MET A 1 -35.66 -4.75 -27.20
C MET A 1 -34.20 -4.32 -27.31
N THR A 2 -33.92 -3.05 -27.06
CA THR A 2 -32.56 -2.51 -27.03
C THR A 2 -32.10 -2.49 -25.57
N THR A 3 -31.11 -3.31 -25.26
CA THR A 3 -30.44 -3.34 -23.95
C THR A 3 -29.61 -2.06 -23.79
N THR A 4 -30.15 -1.09 -23.05
CA THR A 4 -29.36 0.03 -22.56
C THR A 4 -28.40 -0.47 -21.50
N SER A 5 -27.12 -0.57 -21.84
CA SER A 5 -26.04 -0.64 -20.87
C SER A 5 -26.02 0.66 -20.07
N ASP A 6 -26.25 0.54 -18.76
CA ASP A 6 -26.09 1.66 -17.83
C ASP A 6 -24.62 2.11 -17.87
N THR A 7 -24.38 3.25 -18.51
CA THR A 7 -23.07 3.89 -18.51
C THR A 7 -22.78 4.35 -17.08
N ALA A 8 -21.76 3.74 -16.47
CA ALA A 8 -21.31 4.10 -15.13
C ALA A 8 -21.02 5.62 -15.07
N LYS A 9 -21.80 6.35 -14.25
CA LYS A 9 -21.60 7.78 -14.01
C LYS A 9 -20.15 8.01 -13.58
N ARG A 10 -19.44 8.87 -14.32
CA ARG A 10 -18.09 9.34 -13.96
C ARG A 10 -18.09 9.82 -12.49
N PRO A 11 -17.14 9.39 -11.65
CA PRO A 11 -17.09 9.83 -10.26
C PRO A 11 -16.96 11.36 -10.20
N GLY A 12 -17.72 12.01 -9.30
CA GLY A 12 -17.74 13.47 -9.17
C GLY A 12 -16.36 14.06 -8.86
N GLY A 13 -16.10 15.29 -9.32
CA GLY A 13 -14.77 15.94 -9.26
C GLY A 13 -14.17 16.02 -7.86
N ALA A 14 -14.97 16.24 -6.82
CA ALA A 14 -14.51 16.28 -5.44
C ALA A 14 -13.93 14.94 -4.96
N ARG A 15 -14.59 13.82 -5.29
CA ARG A 15 -14.12 12.48 -4.94
C ARG A 15 -12.78 12.16 -5.62
N VAL A 16 -12.69 12.50 -6.92
CA VAL A 16 -11.46 12.29 -7.69
C VAL A 16 -10.30 13.11 -7.11
N ALA A 17 -10.56 14.34 -6.65
CA ALA A 17 -9.55 15.17 -5.99
C ALA A 17 -9.05 14.53 -4.68
N VAL A 18 -9.95 14.06 -3.81
CA VAL A 18 -9.57 13.39 -2.55
C VAL A 18 -8.80 12.09 -2.81
N GLN A 19 -9.19 11.31 -3.83
CA GLN A 19 -8.46 10.10 -4.22
C GLN A 19 -7.07 10.40 -4.76
N ARG A 20 -6.93 11.41 -5.63
CA ARG A 20 -5.61 11.84 -6.12
C ARG A 20 -4.72 12.30 -4.97
N PHE A 21 -5.27 13.06 -4.03
CA PHE A 21 -4.58 13.49 -2.83
C PHE A 21 -4.15 12.29 -1.96
N GLY A 22 -5.05 11.36 -1.67
CA GLY A 22 -4.72 10.14 -0.91
C GLY A 22 -3.69 9.24 -1.59
N THR A 23 -3.77 9.13 -2.92
CA THR A 23 -2.79 8.38 -3.73
C THR A 23 -1.42 9.04 -3.66
N PHE A 24 -1.38 10.38 -3.72
CA PHE A 24 -0.15 11.15 -3.57
C PHE A 24 0.48 10.90 -2.18
N LEU A 25 -0.29 11.07 -1.09
CA LEU A 25 0.19 10.81 0.26
C LEU A 25 0.70 9.38 0.45
N SER A 26 -0.03 8.39 -0.08
CA SER A 26 0.40 6.99 0.01
C SER A 26 1.65 6.73 -0.81
N GLY A 27 1.82 7.39 -1.95
CA GLY A 27 3.05 7.36 -2.73
C GLY A 27 4.27 7.88 -1.97
N MET A 28 4.07 8.72 -0.95
CA MET A 28 5.13 9.21 -0.07
C MET A 28 5.50 8.20 1.03
N ILE A 29 4.53 7.40 1.51
CA ILE A 29 4.74 6.46 2.62
C ILE A 29 5.06 5.04 2.14
N MET A 30 4.32 4.50 1.16
CA MET A 30 4.41 3.10 0.75
C MET A 30 5.83 2.64 0.35
N PRO A 31 6.60 3.41 -0.46
CA PRO A 31 7.97 3.02 -0.81
C PRO A 31 8.91 2.93 0.41
N ASN A 32 8.53 3.56 1.52
CA ASN A 32 9.31 3.64 2.75
C ASN A 32 8.81 2.68 3.84
N ILE A 33 7.80 1.84 3.58
CA ILE A 33 7.22 0.90 4.58
C ILE A 33 8.27 0.00 5.22
N ALA A 34 9.29 -0.42 4.48
CA ALA A 34 10.38 -1.24 5.02
C ALA A 34 11.09 -0.56 6.21
N ALA A 35 11.24 0.77 6.19
CA ALA A 35 11.83 1.53 7.29
C ALA A 35 10.92 1.56 8.53
N PHE A 36 9.60 1.69 8.34
CA PHE A 36 8.62 1.60 9.44
C PHE A 36 8.60 0.21 10.07
N ILE A 37 8.68 -0.85 9.26
CA ILE A 37 8.75 -2.23 9.73
C ILE A 37 10.03 -2.45 10.54
N ALA A 38 11.18 -2.01 10.01
CA ALA A 38 12.46 -2.12 10.71
C ALA A 38 12.45 -1.37 12.05
N TRP A 39 11.95 -0.13 12.05
CA TRP A 39 11.75 0.63 13.28
C TRP A 39 10.84 -0.10 14.27
N GLY A 40 9.69 -0.60 13.81
CA GLY A 40 8.75 -1.35 14.62
C GLY A 40 9.37 -2.59 15.28
N PHE A 41 10.19 -3.36 14.56
CA PHE A 41 10.93 -4.49 15.13
C PHE A 41 11.94 -4.05 16.20
N ILE A 42 12.69 -2.99 15.94
CA ILE A 42 13.67 -2.46 16.90
C ILE A 42 12.96 -2.03 18.18
N THR A 43 11.86 -1.27 18.03
CA THR A 43 11.02 -0.83 19.15
C THR A 43 10.42 -2.02 19.90
N ALA A 44 9.90 -3.02 19.18
CA ALA A 44 9.26 -4.17 19.82
C ALA A 44 10.25 -5.06 20.59
N LEU A 45 11.48 -5.21 20.12
CA LEU A 45 12.47 -6.13 20.67
C LEU A 45 13.33 -5.50 21.76
N PHE A 46 13.85 -4.29 21.53
CA PHE A 46 15.02 -3.77 22.25
C PHE A 46 14.76 -2.66 23.25
N ILE A 47 13.55 -2.08 23.30
CA ILE A 47 13.20 -1.09 24.34
C ILE A 47 13.18 -1.72 25.73
N GLU A 48 13.16 -0.91 26.78
CA GLU A 48 13.15 -1.38 28.17
C GLU A 48 12.00 -2.36 28.46
N ALA A 49 10.82 -2.09 27.90
CA ALA A 49 9.65 -2.97 28.00
C ALA A 49 9.68 -4.16 27.01
N GLY A 50 10.68 -4.26 26.14
CA GLY A 50 10.80 -5.32 25.14
C GLY A 50 11.20 -6.67 25.74
N PRO A 51 11.06 -7.78 24.99
CA PRO A 51 11.50 -9.10 25.44
C PRO A 51 13.03 -9.23 25.50
N PHE A 52 13.77 -8.40 24.77
CA PHE A 52 15.23 -8.39 24.74
C PHE A 52 15.77 -6.97 24.97
N PRO A 53 15.57 -6.38 26.17
CA PRO A 53 15.91 -4.99 26.42
C PRO A 53 17.43 -4.77 26.31
N VAL A 54 17.85 -3.84 25.44
CA VAL A 54 19.25 -3.48 25.25
C VAL A 54 19.38 -1.95 25.31
N PRO A 55 19.94 -1.35 26.39
CA PRO A 55 19.98 0.11 26.58
C PRO A 55 20.50 0.88 25.36
N ALA A 56 21.63 0.42 24.81
CA ALA A 56 22.30 1.03 23.67
C ALA A 56 21.48 0.99 22.36
N LEU A 57 20.54 0.05 22.21
CA LEU A 57 19.69 -0.08 21.02
C LEU A 57 18.29 0.52 21.25
N GLY A 58 17.71 0.29 22.41
CA GLY A 58 16.38 0.72 22.80
C GLY A 58 16.29 2.20 23.15
N GLY A 59 17.40 2.83 23.56
CA GLY A 59 17.43 4.25 23.90
C GLY A 59 16.93 4.55 25.31
N PHE A 60 17.39 3.77 26.29
CA PHE A 60 17.08 3.98 27.70
C PHE A 60 18.37 3.94 28.55
N PRO A 61 18.35 4.48 29.77
CA PRO A 61 19.54 4.53 30.62
C PRO A 61 20.11 3.14 30.90
N SER A 62 21.43 3.02 30.82
CA SER A 62 22.15 1.84 31.29
C SER A 62 22.04 1.70 32.82
N PRO A 63 22.29 0.51 33.41
CA PRO A 63 22.21 0.30 34.86
C PRO A 63 23.14 1.20 35.70
N ASP A 64 24.20 1.72 35.09
CA ASP A 64 25.15 2.66 35.66
C ASP A 64 24.69 4.14 35.57
N GLY A 65 23.51 4.39 35.00
CA GLY A 65 22.92 5.71 34.79
C GLY A 65 23.35 6.41 33.50
N THR A 66 24.10 5.73 32.61
CA THR A 66 24.52 6.32 31.34
C THR A 66 23.34 6.40 30.37
N GLU A 67 23.00 7.62 29.93
CA GLU A 67 21.96 7.86 28.91
C GLU A 67 22.36 7.31 27.54
N ASN A 68 21.44 6.60 26.88
CA ASN A 68 21.64 6.08 25.53
C ASN A 68 20.62 6.68 24.57
N VAL A 69 21.10 7.17 23.42
CA VAL A 69 20.21 7.70 22.37
C VAL A 69 19.36 6.60 21.72
N GLY A 70 19.92 5.39 21.60
CA GLY A 70 19.26 4.27 20.93
C GLY A 70 19.02 4.49 19.43
N LEU A 71 18.33 3.51 18.83
CA LEU A 71 17.89 3.59 17.43
C LEU A 71 16.44 4.07 17.30
N VAL A 72 15.60 3.79 18.29
CA VAL A 72 14.15 4.05 18.24
C VAL A 72 13.84 5.53 18.03
N GLY A 73 14.39 6.40 18.89
CA GLY A 73 14.19 7.85 18.83
C GLY A 73 14.69 8.47 17.52
N PRO A 74 15.97 8.31 17.15
CA PRO A 74 16.46 8.90 15.91
C PRO A 74 15.74 8.42 14.64
N MET A 75 15.30 7.15 14.62
CA MET A 75 14.55 6.63 13.48
C MET A 75 13.18 7.27 13.35
N ILE A 76 12.43 7.41 14.45
CA ILE A 76 11.09 8.00 14.42
C ILE A 76 11.12 9.51 14.17
N THR A 77 12.07 10.23 14.78
CA THR A 77 12.16 11.69 14.71
C THR A 77 12.78 12.16 13.39
N TYR A 78 13.82 11.49 12.91
CA TYR A 78 14.58 11.93 11.72
C TYR A 78 14.38 11.01 10.52
N LEU A 79 14.72 9.72 10.63
CA LEU A 79 14.81 8.84 9.48
C LEU A 79 13.47 8.75 8.73
N LEU A 80 12.38 8.43 9.43
CA LEU A 80 11.08 8.20 8.80
C LEU A 80 10.51 9.48 8.15
N PRO A 81 10.46 10.64 8.83
CA PRO A 81 9.99 11.87 8.19
C PRO A 81 10.87 12.31 7.01
N LEU A 82 12.19 12.18 7.10
CA LEU A 82 13.10 12.56 6.00
C LEU A 82 12.92 11.65 4.77
N LEU A 83 12.70 10.35 4.96
CA LEU A 83 12.38 9.43 3.86
C LEU A 83 11.07 9.81 3.14
N ILE A 84 10.05 10.20 3.90
CA ILE A 84 8.77 10.68 3.37
C ILE A 84 8.97 11.99 2.58
N ALA A 85 9.70 12.95 3.15
CA ALA A 85 9.98 14.21 2.49
C ALA A 85 10.78 14.02 1.19
N ASN A 86 11.79 13.16 1.21
CA ASN A 86 12.57 12.82 0.03
C ASN A 86 11.69 12.19 -1.06
N GLN A 87 10.81 11.26 -0.68
CA GLN A 87 9.92 10.60 -1.62
C GLN A 87 8.88 11.59 -2.20
N GLY A 88 8.26 12.42 -1.35
CA GLY A 88 7.34 13.46 -1.80
C GLY A 88 8.00 14.49 -2.70
N GLY A 89 9.24 14.87 -2.39
CA GLY A 89 10.03 15.75 -3.24
C GLY A 89 10.33 15.12 -4.60
N ARG A 90 10.67 13.83 -4.64
CA ARG A 90 10.88 13.08 -5.89
C ARG A 90 9.62 12.97 -6.75
N MET A 91 8.47 12.80 -6.13
CA MET A 91 7.19 12.77 -6.84
C MET A 91 6.84 14.10 -7.54
N VAL A 92 7.43 15.22 -7.11
CA VAL A 92 7.20 16.54 -7.69
C VAL A 92 8.31 16.97 -8.66
N TYR A 93 9.57 16.71 -8.31
CA TYR A 93 10.73 17.17 -9.06
C TYR A 93 11.98 16.26 -8.94
N ASP A 94 11.75 14.95 -9.01
CA ASP A 94 12.77 13.90 -9.07
C ASP A 94 13.84 14.04 -7.98
N THR A 95 15.06 13.57 -8.24
CA THR A 95 16.16 13.51 -7.27
C THR A 95 16.45 14.87 -6.62
N ARG A 96 16.40 15.96 -7.39
CA ARG A 96 16.66 17.30 -6.86
C ARG A 96 15.57 17.76 -5.91
N GLY A 97 14.31 17.54 -6.27
CA GLY A 97 13.18 17.79 -5.39
C GLY A 97 13.28 17.00 -4.08
N GLY A 98 13.70 15.72 -4.16
CA GLY A 98 13.93 14.88 -2.98
C GLY A 98 14.99 15.44 -2.04
N VAL A 99 16.16 15.83 -2.57
CA VAL A 99 17.26 16.38 -1.77
C VAL A 99 16.85 17.69 -1.10
N VAL A 100 16.30 18.64 -1.85
CA VAL A 100 15.89 19.94 -1.29
C VAL A 100 14.74 19.78 -0.29
N GLY A 101 13.79 18.90 -0.57
CA GLY A 101 12.71 18.54 0.36
C GLY A 101 13.21 17.95 1.67
N THR A 102 14.26 17.11 1.61
CA THR A 102 14.91 16.54 2.79
C THR A 102 15.57 17.63 3.64
N ILE A 103 16.35 18.53 3.01
CA ILE A 103 17.02 19.64 3.71
C ILE A 103 15.98 20.56 4.37
N ALA A 104 14.93 20.95 3.64
CA ALA A 104 13.89 21.81 4.15
C ALA A 104 13.14 21.17 5.34
N THR A 105 12.84 19.87 5.25
CA THR A 105 12.17 19.12 6.30
C THR A 105 13.03 18.98 7.56
N MET A 106 14.36 18.87 7.41
CA MET A 106 15.25 18.86 8.57
C MET A 106 15.09 20.12 9.43
N GLY A 107 14.93 21.30 8.81
CA GLY A 107 14.63 22.53 9.53
C GLY A 107 13.34 22.47 10.34
N VAL A 108 12.31 21.82 9.80
CA VAL A 108 11.00 21.66 10.45
C VAL A 108 11.08 20.71 11.64
N ILE A 109 11.77 19.58 11.47
CA ILE A 109 11.96 18.58 12.54
C ILE A 109 12.72 19.22 13.71
N VAL A 110 13.85 19.85 13.42
CA VAL A 110 14.70 20.47 14.45
C VAL A 110 14.00 21.67 15.12
N GLY A 111 13.13 22.38 14.38
CA GLY A 111 12.35 23.50 14.93
C GLY A 111 11.25 23.08 15.89
N ALA A 112 10.64 21.89 15.70
CA ALA A 112 9.56 21.40 16.55
C ALA A 112 10.02 20.45 17.66
N GLY A 113 11.15 19.74 17.48
CA GLY A 113 11.67 18.80 18.47
C GLY A 113 10.87 17.49 18.60
N ILE A 114 9.85 17.28 17.76
CA ILE A 114 9.00 16.08 17.71
C ILE A 114 9.02 15.46 16.30
N PRO A 115 8.60 14.19 16.12
CA PRO A 115 8.48 13.56 14.81
C PRO A 115 7.50 14.28 13.87
N MET A 116 8.02 14.94 12.84
CA MET A 116 7.21 15.79 11.94
C MET A 116 6.76 15.08 10.66
N PHE A 117 5.91 14.04 10.78
CA PHE A 117 5.33 13.35 9.61
C PHE A 117 4.47 14.28 8.74
N ILE A 118 3.58 15.07 9.36
CA ILE A 118 2.74 16.05 8.64
C ILE A 118 3.63 17.15 8.04
N GLY A 119 4.62 17.62 8.80
CA GLY A 119 5.61 18.59 8.32
C GLY A 119 6.35 18.08 7.09
N ALA A 120 6.84 16.85 7.11
CA ALA A 120 7.49 16.20 5.98
C ALA A 120 6.57 16.03 4.76
N MET A 121 5.31 15.66 5.00
CA MET A 121 4.31 15.50 3.93
C MET A 121 3.98 16.81 3.20
N ILE A 122 4.09 17.95 3.90
CA ILE A 122 3.89 19.28 3.32
C ILE A 122 5.18 19.79 2.70
N MET A 123 6.28 19.76 3.46
CA MET A 123 7.52 20.45 3.10
C MET A 123 8.30 19.76 2.00
N GLY A 124 8.29 18.42 1.91
CA GLY A 124 8.94 17.69 0.83
C GLY A 124 8.43 18.13 -0.56
N PRO A 125 7.13 17.96 -0.85
CA PRO A 125 6.52 18.40 -2.11
C PRO A 125 6.61 19.92 -2.35
N LEU A 126 6.41 20.74 -1.31
CA LEU A 126 6.47 22.20 -1.42
C LEU A 126 7.88 22.68 -1.82
N ALA A 127 8.91 22.16 -1.16
CA ALA A 127 10.30 22.50 -1.44
C ALA A 127 10.71 22.07 -2.86
N ALA A 128 10.27 20.89 -3.29
CA ALA A 128 10.48 20.42 -4.65
C ALA A 128 9.76 21.28 -5.70
N TRP A 129 8.53 21.72 -5.41
CA TRP A 129 7.81 22.65 -6.29
C TRP A 129 8.53 23.99 -6.41
N LEU A 130 9.01 24.54 -5.29
CA LEU A 130 9.82 25.77 -5.30
C LEU A 130 11.13 25.58 -6.06
N MET A 131 11.78 24.43 -5.91
CA MET A 131 12.99 24.10 -6.68
C MET A 131 12.71 24.08 -8.18
N LYS A 132 11.58 23.50 -8.59
CA LYS A 132 11.13 23.53 -9.99
C LYS A 132 10.94 24.96 -10.50
N GLN A 133 10.42 25.88 -9.68
CA GLN A 133 10.30 27.29 -10.08
C GLN A 133 11.66 27.97 -10.20
N VAL A 134 12.58 27.69 -9.27
CA VAL A 134 13.94 28.24 -9.30
C VAL A 134 14.67 27.79 -10.55
N ASP A 135 14.67 26.49 -10.87
CA ASP A 135 15.37 25.98 -12.05
C ASP A 135 14.80 26.54 -13.36
N ARG A 136 13.47 26.76 -13.43
CA ARG A 136 12.83 27.41 -14.58
C ARG A 136 13.37 28.81 -14.87
N ILE A 137 13.90 29.53 -13.87
CA ILE A 137 14.51 30.85 -14.07
C ILE A 137 15.84 30.74 -14.84
N TRP A 138 16.57 29.63 -14.65
CA TRP A 138 17.90 29.37 -15.19
C TRP A 138 17.91 28.49 -16.45
N GLU A 139 16.80 27.85 -16.78
CA GLU A 139 16.62 27.07 -18.01
C GLU A 139 17.08 27.84 -19.26
N GLY A 140 17.98 27.24 -20.03
CA GLY A 140 18.53 27.82 -21.27
C GLY A 140 19.48 29.02 -21.08
N LYS A 141 19.76 29.43 -19.84
CA LYS A 141 20.66 30.58 -19.54
C LYS A 141 22.04 30.15 -19.04
N VAL A 142 22.20 28.89 -18.65
CA VAL A 142 23.46 28.36 -18.12
C VAL A 142 24.33 27.89 -19.27
N LYS A 143 25.61 28.30 -19.26
CA LYS A 143 26.60 27.84 -20.23
C LYS A 143 26.90 26.36 -20.01
N ALA A 144 27.10 25.62 -21.11
CA ALA A 144 27.55 24.23 -21.06
C ALA A 144 28.79 24.08 -20.16
N GLY A 145 28.78 23.07 -19.29
CA GLY A 145 29.84 22.82 -18.29
C GLY A 145 29.64 23.52 -16.94
N PHE A 146 28.82 24.58 -16.86
CA PHE A 146 28.46 25.24 -15.57
C PHE A 146 27.15 24.72 -14.98
N GLU A 147 26.40 23.92 -15.74
CA GLU A 147 25.08 23.40 -15.33
C GLU A 147 25.11 22.70 -13.99
N MET A 148 26.07 21.79 -13.77
CA MET A 148 26.18 21.07 -12.50
C MET A 148 26.48 22.02 -11.32
N LEU A 149 27.30 23.06 -11.53
CA LEU A 149 27.63 24.03 -10.51
C LEU A 149 26.40 24.86 -10.14
N VAL A 150 25.73 25.45 -11.13
CA VAL A 150 24.52 26.26 -10.91
C VAL A 150 23.42 25.42 -10.27
N ASN A 151 23.23 24.19 -10.73
CA ASN A 151 22.22 23.27 -10.23
C ASN A 151 22.43 22.91 -8.75
N ASN A 152 23.67 22.60 -8.35
CA ASN A 152 23.97 22.24 -6.96
C ASN A 152 23.93 23.46 -6.04
N PHE A 153 24.46 24.60 -6.46
CA PHE A 153 24.42 25.83 -5.65
C PHE A 153 22.99 26.38 -5.50
N SER A 154 22.17 26.36 -6.56
CA SER A 154 20.78 26.82 -6.46
C SER A 154 19.97 25.94 -5.52
N ALA A 155 20.14 24.62 -5.61
CA ALA A 155 19.50 23.66 -4.71
C ALA A 155 19.98 23.84 -3.26
N GLY A 156 21.28 24.04 -3.04
CA GLY A 156 21.85 24.28 -1.72
C GLY A 156 21.35 25.58 -1.08
N ILE A 157 21.33 26.68 -1.83
CA ILE A 157 20.84 27.98 -1.34
C ILE A 157 19.34 27.92 -1.04
N LEU A 158 18.53 27.36 -1.95
CA LEU A 158 17.11 27.19 -1.70
C LEU A 158 16.87 26.27 -0.50
N GLY A 159 17.58 25.16 -0.41
CA GLY A 159 17.51 24.23 0.72
C GLY A 159 17.84 24.91 2.05
N LEU A 160 18.90 25.72 2.11
CA LEU A 160 19.25 26.53 3.28
C LEU A 160 18.11 27.47 3.68
N LEU A 161 17.59 28.26 2.74
CA LEU A 161 16.50 29.21 3.02
C LEU A 161 15.24 28.51 3.50
N LEU A 162 14.88 27.38 2.88
CA LEU A 162 13.72 26.59 3.27
C LEU A 162 13.91 25.85 4.59
N ALA A 163 15.13 25.45 4.95
CA ALA A 163 15.41 24.89 6.27
C ALA A 163 15.26 25.96 7.36
N LEU A 164 15.77 27.17 7.13
CA LEU A 164 15.60 28.29 8.06
C LEU A 164 14.12 28.69 8.20
N ALA A 165 13.39 28.78 7.09
CA ALA A 165 11.94 29.01 7.11
C ALA A 165 11.19 27.84 7.77
N GLY A 166 11.65 26.62 7.53
CA GLY A 166 11.19 25.39 8.17
C GLY A 166 11.23 25.49 9.68
N PHE A 167 12.38 25.91 10.21
CA PHE A 167 12.65 26.06 11.64
C PHE A 167 11.81 27.17 12.29
N TYR A 168 11.81 28.38 11.72
CA TYR A 168 11.19 29.54 12.38
C TYR A 168 9.69 29.73 12.09
N ALA A 169 9.20 29.29 10.93
CA ALA A 169 7.82 29.57 10.50
C ALA A 169 6.96 28.32 10.40
N PHE A 170 7.46 27.25 9.76
CA PHE A 170 6.65 26.05 9.53
C PHE A 170 6.52 25.18 10.77
N ALA A 171 7.59 25.00 11.57
CA ALA A 171 7.54 24.19 12.76
C ALA A 171 6.42 24.63 13.73
N PRO A 172 6.31 25.90 14.16
CA PRO A 172 5.23 26.34 15.04
C PRO A 172 3.83 26.19 14.42
N ALA A 173 3.71 26.41 13.11
CA ALA A 173 2.43 26.30 12.42
C ALA A 173 1.93 24.86 12.34
N VAL A 174 2.82 23.91 12.03
CA VAL A 174 2.48 22.48 11.97
C VAL A 174 2.23 21.94 13.37
N GLU A 175 3.02 22.34 14.36
CA GLU A 175 2.81 21.97 15.77
C GLU A 175 1.44 22.42 16.28
N PHE A 176 1.03 23.67 15.99
CA PHE A 176 -0.30 24.17 16.33
C PHE A 176 -1.42 23.30 15.75
N VAL A 177 -1.29 22.88 14.48
CA VAL A 177 -2.26 22.01 13.82
C VAL A 177 -2.26 20.60 14.43
N SER A 178 -1.08 20.02 14.68
CA SER A 178 -0.94 18.70 15.30
C SER A 178 -1.58 18.68 16.70
N ASN A 179 -1.27 19.66 17.55
CA ASN A 179 -1.82 19.77 18.89
C ASN A 179 -3.35 19.95 18.86
N GLY A 180 -3.87 20.70 17.88
CA GLY A 180 -5.31 20.86 17.68
C GLY A 180 -6.00 19.54 17.28
N LEU A 181 -5.38 18.77 16.39
CA LEU A 181 -5.88 17.45 15.97
C LEU A 181 -5.82 16.44 17.12
N GLU A 182 -4.73 16.44 17.88
CA GLU A 182 -4.56 15.59 19.05
C GLU A 182 -5.61 15.90 20.12
N ALA A 183 -5.84 17.18 20.41
CA ALA A 183 -6.90 17.61 21.34
C ALA A 183 -8.29 17.14 20.88
N ALA A 184 -8.57 17.19 19.57
CA ALA A 184 -9.82 16.69 19.02
C ALA A 184 -9.97 15.17 19.19
N VAL A 185 -8.89 14.39 18.97
CA VAL A 185 -8.87 12.95 19.21
C VAL A 185 -9.07 12.63 20.69
N ASN A 186 -8.32 13.31 21.57
CA ASN A 186 -8.42 13.12 23.02
C ASN A 186 -9.84 13.45 23.51
N TRP A 187 -10.48 14.49 22.98
CA TRP A 187 -11.89 14.79 23.25
C TRP A 187 -12.83 13.67 22.79
N LEU A 188 -12.63 13.11 21.59
CA LEU A 188 -13.44 11.99 21.10
C LEU A 188 -13.30 10.74 21.99
N VAL A 189 -12.09 10.48 22.51
CA VAL A 189 -11.85 9.38 23.44
C VAL A 189 -12.57 9.63 24.77
N LEU A 190 -12.36 10.81 25.38
CA LEU A 190 -12.96 11.17 26.67
C LEU A 190 -14.48 11.23 26.63
N ALA A 191 -15.06 11.69 25.52
CA ALA A 191 -16.50 11.73 25.31
C ALA A 191 -17.10 10.35 24.94
N GLY A 192 -16.27 9.31 24.77
CA GLY A 192 -16.72 7.98 24.33
C GLY A 192 -17.23 7.96 22.88
N LEU A 193 -16.90 8.98 22.09
CA LEU A 193 -17.38 9.18 20.72
C LEU A 193 -16.45 8.59 19.66
N LEU A 194 -15.23 8.17 20.03
CA LEU A 194 -14.27 7.58 19.09
C LEU A 194 -14.85 6.43 18.24
N PRO A 195 -15.71 5.52 18.77
CA PRO A 195 -16.35 4.50 17.94
C PRO A 195 -17.11 5.08 16.74
N LEU A 196 -17.72 6.26 16.86
CA LEU A 196 -18.48 6.90 15.78
C LEU A 196 -17.62 7.28 14.57
N VAL A 197 -16.30 7.35 14.71
CA VAL A 197 -15.37 7.58 13.60
C VAL A 197 -15.53 6.50 12.52
N SER A 198 -15.94 5.29 12.87
CA SER A 198 -16.24 4.21 11.90
C SER A 198 -17.34 4.55 10.91
N ILE A 199 -18.25 5.49 11.22
CA ILE A 199 -19.27 5.98 10.28
C ILE A 199 -18.63 6.66 9.06
N LEU A 200 -17.47 7.30 9.24
CA LEU A 200 -16.72 7.94 8.17
C LEU A 200 -15.68 7.00 7.57
N VAL A 201 -14.98 6.26 8.43
CA VAL A 201 -13.85 5.43 8.02
C VAL A 201 -14.29 4.25 7.18
N GLU A 202 -15.30 3.47 7.59
CA GLU A 202 -15.68 2.24 6.88
C GLU A 202 -16.22 2.50 5.47
N PRO A 203 -17.13 3.47 5.23
CA PRO A 203 -17.50 3.86 3.88
C PRO A 203 -16.32 4.43 3.10
N GLY A 204 -15.46 5.22 3.76
CA GLY A 204 -14.24 5.77 3.17
C GLY A 204 -13.31 4.67 2.63
N LYS A 205 -13.08 3.60 3.41
CA LYS A 205 -12.28 2.44 3.01
C LYS A 205 -12.83 1.82 1.73
N ILE A 206 -14.13 1.50 1.69
CA ILE A 206 -14.80 0.88 0.53
C ILE A 206 -14.73 1.77 -0.71
N LEU A 207 -14.69 3.09 -0.53
CA LEU A 207 -14.53 4.08 -1.59
C LEU A 207 -13.06 4.38 -1.97
N PHE A 208 -12.10 3.62 -1.43
CA PHE A 208 -10.65 3.77 -1.62
C PHE A 208 -10.09 5.11 -1.11
N LEU A 209 -10.66 5.59 -0.02
CA LEU A 209 -10.16 6.75 0.73
C LEU A 209 -9.31 6.32 1.94
N ASN A 210 -9.11 5.02 2.15
CA ASN A 210 -8.29 4.45 3.23
C ASN A 210 -6.88 5.04 3.27
N ASN A 211 -6.29 5.22 2.09
CA ASN A 211 -4.99 5.85 1.90
C ASN A 211 -4.92 7.29 2.46
N ALA A 212 -5.90 8.14 2.16
CA ALA A 212 -5.95 9.50 2.69
C ALA A 212 -6.20 9.51 4.21
N ILE A 213 -7.11 8.66 4.66
CA ILE A 213 -7.53 8.58 6.07
C ILE A 213 -6.40 8.05 6.95
N ASN A 214 -5.78 6.93 6.56
CA ASN A 214 -4.77 6.28 7.36
C ASN A 214 -3.43 7.04 7.29
N HIS A 215 -2.87 7.21 6.10
CA HIS A 215 -1.55 7.83 5.95
C HIS A 215 -1.56 9.36 6.13
N GLY A 216 -2.68 10.02 5.84
CA GLY A 216 -2.81 11.47 6.00
C GLY A 216 -3.17 11.92 7.41
N VAL A 217 -3.86 11.09 8.20
CA VAL A 217 -4.39 11.50 9.51
C VAL A 217 -3.97 10.54 10.63
N PHE A 218 -4.37 9.27 10.58
CA PHE A 218 -4.20 8.37 11.74
C PHE A 218 -2.76 7.92 11.97
N THR A 219 -1.98 7.67 10.93
CA THR A 219 -0.58 7.24 11.07
C THR A 219 0.27 8.34 11.74
N PRO A 220 0.28 9.60 11.25
CA PRO A 220 1.04 10.66 11.92
C PRO A 220 0.64 10.88 13.38
N LEU A 221 -0.67 11.00 13.66
CA LEU A 221 -1.18 11.23 15.01
C LEU A 221 -0.92 10.04 15.94
N GLY A 222 -1.08 8.83 15.43
CA GLY A 222 -0.81 7.62 16.20
C GLY A 222 0.66 7.45 16.54
N VAL A 223 1.56 7.87 15.64
CA VAL A 223 3.00 7.85 15.90
C VAL A 223 3.36 8.82 17.02
N GLN A 224 2.87 10.06 16.96
CA GLN A 224 3.07 11.06 18.01
C GLN A 224 2.53 10.54 19.36
N GLN A 225 1.29 10.03 19.39
CA GLN A 225 0.70 9.48 20.60
C GLN A 225 1.49 8.27 21.14
N SER A 226 2.01 7.42 20.26
CA SER A 226 2.78 6.24 20.66
C SER A 226 4.17 6.56 21.19
N GLU A 227 4.75 7.70 20.81
CA GLU A 227 6.01 8.18 21.39
C GLU A 227 5.80 8.58 22.86
N GLU A 228 4.71 9.26 23.16
CA GLU A 228 4.40 9.73 24.52
C GLU A 228 3.85 8.63 25.44
N THR A 229 2.98 7.77 24.91
CA THR A 229 2.22 6.79 25.70
C THR A 229 2.61 5.34 25.45
N GLY A 230 3.57 5.10 24.53
CA GLY A 230 4.03 3.76 24.15
C GLY A 230 3.09 2.98 23.23
N LYS A 231 1.88 3.48 22.96
CA LYS A 231 0.90 2.85 22.07
C LYS A 231 -0.14 3.85 21.54
N SER A 232 -0.82 3.51 20.46
CA SER A 232 -1.97 4.28 19.96
C SER A 232 -3.10 3.38 19.46
N ILE A 233 -4.33 3.76 19.83
CA ILE A 233 -5.56 3.17 19.30
C ILE A 233 -5.79 3.55 17.83
N LEU A 234 -5.25 4.68 17.38
CA LEU A 234 -5.46 5.21 16.03
C LEU A 234 -4.94 4.26 14.95
N PHE A 235 -3.90 3.49 15.26
CA PHE A 235 -3.36 2.45 14.37
C PHE A 235 -4.34 1.30 14.10
N LEU A 236 -5.31 1.07 15.00
CA LEU A 236 -6.31 0.00 14.86
C LEU A 236 -7.56 0.44 14.09
N ILE A 237 -7.83 1.74 13.98
CA ILE A 237 -9.08 2.26 13.39
C ILE A 237 -9.24 1.78 11.95
N GLU A 238 -8.16 1.77 11.18
CA GLU A 238 -8.18 1.27 9.80
C GLU A 238 -7.67 -0.17 9.68
N ALA A 239 -6.65 -0.53 10.46
CA ALA A 239 -5.96 -1.82 10.33
C ALA A 239 -6.72 -3.02 10.90
N ASN A 240 -7.74 -2.83 11.75
CA ASN A 240 -8.48 -3.94 12.35
C ASN A 240 -9.14 -4.81 11.26
N PRO A 241 -8.75 -6.09 11.10
CA PRO A 241 -9.28 -6.94 10.02
C PRO A 241 -10.65 -7.54 10.36
N GLY A 242 -11.15 -7.37 11.59
CA GLY A 242 -12.39 -7.94 12.09
C GLY A 242 -13.64 -7.61 11.25
N PRO A 243 -13.94 -6.33 10.94
CA PRO A 243 -15.13 -5.98 10.17
C PRO A 243 -15.21 -6.71 8.82
N GLY A 244 -14.09 -6.72 8.07
CA GLY A 244 -13.98 -7.43 6.80
C GLY A 244 -14.09 -8.95 6.95
N LEU A 245 -13.42 -9.53 7.95
CA LEU A 245 -13.49 -10.96 8.25
C LEU A 245 -14.94 -11.41 8.47
N GLY A 246 -15.71 -10.70 9.29
CA GLY A 246 -17.10 -11.08 9.57
C GLY A 246 -18.01 -11.01 8.34
N ILE A 247 -17.83 -10.01 7.47
CA ILE A 247 -18.56 -9.92 6.20
C ILE A 247 -18.24 -11.12 5.30
N LEU A 248 -16.95 -11.46 5.16
CA LEU A 248 -16.51 -12.57 4.32
C LEU A 248 -16.98 -13.93 4.87
N LEU A 249 -16.93 -14.13 6.20
CA LEU A 249 -17.49 -15.32 6.85
C LEU A 249 -18.99 -15.45 6.58
N ALA A 250 -19.73 -14.33 6.59
CA ALA A 250 -21.16 -14.35 6.27
C ALA A 250 -21.42 -14.78 4.82
N PHE A 251 -20.57 -14.36 3.87
CA PHE A 251 -20.66 -14.84 2.48
C PHE A 251 -20.25 -16.31 2.32
N ALA A 252 -19.22 -16.78 3.03
CA ALA A 252 -18.81 -18.19 2.98
C ALA A 252 -19.94 -19.13 3.42
N ILE A 253 -20.72 -18.73 4.43
CA ILE A 253 -21.80 -19.54 5.01
C ILE A 253 -23.15 -19.30 4.31
N PHE A 254 -23.55 -18.05 4.13
CA PHE A 254 -24.90 -17.66 3.68
C PHE A 254 -24.95 -17.03 2.29
N GLY A 255 -23.80 -16.78 1.67
CA GLY A 255 -23.71 -16.32 0.30
C GLY A 255 -24.28 -17.34 -0.69
N VAL A 256 -24.32 -16.93 -1.96
CA VAL A 256 -24.82 -17.76 -3.07
C VAL A 256 -23.89 -17.59 -4.26
N GLY A 257 -23.82 -18.61 -5.12
CA GLY A 257 -23.01 -18.60 -6.34
C GLY A 257 -21.52 -18.32 -6.08
N MET A 258 -20.92 -17.56 -7.00
CA MET A 258 -19.50 -17.21 -7.02
C MET A 258 -19.03 -16.53 -5.74
N ALA A 259 -19.83 -15.62 -5.17
CA ALA A 259 -19.47 -14.92 -3.94
C ALA A 259 -19.37 -15.84 -2.72
N ARG A 260 -20.07 -17.00 -2.72
CA ARG A 260 -19.87 -18.01 -1.69
C ARG A 260 -18.58 -18.80 -1.91
N ALA A 261 -18.32 -19.17 -3.17
CA ALA A 261 -17.17 -19.98 -3.55
C ALA A 261 -15.83 -19.26 -3.34
N SER A 262 -15.77 -17.96 -3.62
CA SER A 262 -14.55 -17.15 -3.49
C SER A 262 -14.30 -16.58 -2.09
N ALA A 263 -15.32 -16.55 -1.21
CA ALA A 263 -15.19 -15.97 0.13
C ALA A 263 -14.10 -16.63 1.01
N PRO A 264 -13.92 -17.97 1.05
CA PRO A 264 -12.85 -18.59 1.82
C PRO A 264 -11.44 -18.16 1.40
N GLY A 265 -11.18 -18.06 0.09
CA GLY A 265 -9.89 -17.55 -0.42
C GLY A 265 -9.69 -16.08 -0.06
N ALA A 266 -10.75 -15.27 -0.20
CA ALA A 266 -10.75 -13.87 0.20
C ALA A 266 -10.44 -13.67 1.70
N ILE A 267 -10.92 -14.56 2.58
CA ILE A 267 -10.60 -14.50 4.03
C ILE A 267 -9.10 -14.63 4.25
N ILE A 268 -8.44 -15.56 3.57
CA ILE A 268 -7.00 -15.80 3.76
C ILE A 268 -6.22 -14.53 3.39
N ILE A 269 -6.52 -13.97 2.22
CA ILE A 269 -5.83 -12.78 1.70
C ILE A 269 -6.11 -11.55 2.57
N GLN A 270 -7.35 -11.38 3.03
CA GLN A 270 -7.73 -10.22 3.85
C GLN A 270 -7.20 -10.33 5.27
N PHE A 271 -7.45 -11.44 5.96
CA PHE A 271 -7.18 -11.57 7.38
C PHE A 271 -5.69 -11.81 7.67
N PHE A 272 -5.06 -12.75 6.94
CA PHE A 272 -3.64 -13.06 7.12
C PHE A 272 -2.73 -12.25 6.20
N GLY A 273 -3.18 -11.94 4.98
CA GLY A 273 -2.42 -11.11 4.05
C GLY A 273 -2.54 -9.61 4.34
N GLY A 274 -3.61 -9.17 5.01
CA GLY A 274 -3.81 -7.77 5.38
C GLY A 274 -4.22 -6.87 4.20
N ILE A 275 -4.76 -7.46 3.13
CA ILE A 275 -5.29 -6.72 1.98
C ILE A 275 -6.79 -6.50 2.18
N HIS A 276 -7.15 -5.37 2.78
CA HIS A 276 -8.54 -5.06 3.15
C HIS A 276 -9.42 -4.80 1.92
N GLU A 277 -8.84 -4.44 0.79
CA GLU A 277 -9.55 -4.18 -0.46
C GLU A 277 -10.33 -5.40 -0.99
N ILE A 278 -9.97 -6.60 -0.52
CA ILE A 278 -10.53 -7.87 -0.97
C ILE A 278 -11.99 -8.05 -0.56
N TYR A 279 -12.45 -7.46 0.56
CA TYR A 279 -13.85 -7.56 0.96
C TYR A 279 -14.74 -6.46 0.35
N PHE A 280 -14.16 -5.44 -0.30
CA PHE A 280 -14.94 -4.32 -0.84
C PHE A 280 -15.92 -4.73 -1.95
N PRO A 281 -15.56 -5.61 -2.91
CA PRO A 281 -16.52 -6.10 -3.91
C PRO A 281 -17.77 -6.72 -3.27
N TYR A 282 -17.59 -7.50 -2.19
CA TYR A 282 -18.69 -8.13 -1.46
C TYR A 282 -19.67 -7.10 -0.86
N VAL A 283 -19.15 -5.98 -0.36
CA VAL A 283 -19.98 -4.88 0.13
C VAL A 283 -20.64 -4.12 -1.03
N LEU A 284 -19.96 -3.93 -2.15
CA LEU A 284 -20.52 -3.26 -3.32
C LEU A 284 -21.59 -4.09 -4.04
N MET A 285 -21.54 -5.42 -3.96
CA MET A 285 -22.63 -6.32 -4.40
C MET A 285 -23.91 -6.08 -3.60
N LYS A 286 -23.78 -5.83 -2.29
CA LYS A 286 -24.91 -5.59 -1.37
C LYS A 286 -24.62 -4.38 -0.49
N PRO A 287 -24.89 -3.15 -0.98
CA PRO A 287 -24.51 -1.91 -0.29
C PRO A 287 -24.99 -1.77 1.16
N LEU A 288 -26.08 -2.45 1.55
CA LEU A 288 -26.53 -2.52 2.95
C LEU A 288 -25.47 -3.10 3.90
N LEU A 289 -24.52 -3.89 3.39
CA LEU A 289 -23.40 -4.43 4.17
C LEU A 289 -22.42 -3.35 4.64
N VAL A 290 -22.49 -2.11 4.11
CA VAL A 290 -21.79 -0.96 4.70
C VAL A 290 -22.16 -0.79 6.18
N PHE A 291 -23.42 -1.01 6.55
CA PHE A 291 -23.84 -0.94 7.95
C PHE A 291 -23.22 -2.04 8.81
N ALA A 292 -22.97 -3.22 8.24
CA ALA A 292 -22.25 -4.30 8.94
C ALA A 292 -20.78 -3.92 9.17
N ALA A 293 -20.13 -3.30 8.16
CA ALA A 293 -18.77 -2.79 8.31
C ALA A 293 -18.70 -1.70 9.39
N ILE A 294 -19.59 -0.69 9.33
CA ILE A 294 -19.66 0.39 10.32
C ILE A 294 -19.86 -0.17 11.73
N ALA A 295 -20.87 -1.01 11.94
CA ALA A 295 -21.16 -1.55 13.27
C ALA A 295 -20.04 -2.45 13.80
N GLY A 296 -19.43 -3.27 12.93
CA GLY A 296 -18.25 -4.06 13.29
C GLY A 296 -17.07 -3.16 13.69
N GLY A 297 -16.77 -2.14 12.90
CA GLY A 297 -15.72 -1.15 13.19
C GLY A 297 -15.98 -0.43 14.51
N MET A 298 -17.20 0.06 14.71
CA MET A 298 -17.64 0.71 15.97
C MET A 298 -17.42 -0.20 17.17
N ALA A 299 -17.82 -1.47 17.08
CA ALA A 299 -17.68 -2.43 18.17
C ALA A 299 -16.20 -2.74 18.47
N GLY A 300 -15.36 -2.86 17.44
CA GLY A 300 -13.91 -3.01 17.61
C GLY A 300 -13.27 -1.80 18.28
N VAL A 301 -13.57 -0.59 17.81
CA VAL A 301 -13.03 0.64 18.41
C VAL A 301 -13.52 0.81 19.85
N ALA A 302 -14.81 0.56 20.13
CA ALA A 302 -15.38 0.62 21.47
C ALA A 302 -14.69 -0.38 22.43
N THR A 303 -14.38 -1.59 21.94
CA THR A 303 -13.61 -2.57 22.72
C THR A 303 -12.22 -2.05 23.05
N ASN A 304 -11.51 -1.46 22.08
CA ASN A 304 -10.17 -0.92 22.33
C ASN A 304 -10.20 0.28 23.30
N VAL A 305 -11.23 1.13 23.22
CA VAL A 305 -11.43 2.22 24.20
C VAL A 305 -11.68 1.65 25.59
N LEU A 306 -12.52 0.63 25.73
CA LEU A 306 -12.83 0.01 27.02
C LEU A 306 -11.58 -0.62 27.68
N PHE A 307 -10.74 -1.29 26.89
CA PHE A 307 -9.53 -1.95 27.36
C PHE A 307 -8.28 -1.06 27.35
N GLN A 308 -8.41 0.20 26.90
CA GLN A 308 -7.28 1.12 26.68
C GLN A 308 -6.15 0.46 25.87
N SER A 309 -6.51 -0.32 24.86
CA SER A 309 -5.57 -1.10 24.05
C SER A 309 -5.16 -0.37 22.77
N GLY A 310 -3.91 -0.60 22.34
CA GLY A 310 -3.35 0.03 21.14
C GLY A 310 -2.13 -0.72 20.59
N LEU A 311 -1.61 -0.21 19.47
CA LEU A 311 -0.38 -0.70 18.84
C LEU A 311 0.78 0.26 19.08
N ARG A 312 2.01 -0.25 19.11
CA ARG A 312 3.26 0.55 19.20
C ARG A 312 3.60 1.26 17.89
N ALA A 313 3.07 0.76 16.79
CA ALA A 313 3.42 1.18 15.45
C ALA A 313 2.28 0.84 14.47
N PRO A 314 2.22 1.48 13.29
CA PRO A 314 1.28 1.10 12.25
C PRO A 314 1.46 -0.38 11.85
N ALA A 315 0.34 -1.10 11.70
CA ALA A 315 0.33 -2.44 11.14
C ALA A 315 0.30 -2.37 9.61
N ALA A 316 1.40 -2.72 8.94
CA ALA A 316 1.53 -2.71 7.50
C ALA A 316 2.18 -4.02 6.98
N PRO A 317 1.49 -4.83 6.16
CA PRO A 317 0.06 -4.73 5.80
C PRO A 317 -0.85 -4.90 7.02
N GLY A 318 -2.13 -4.50 6.93
CA GLY A 318 -3.09 -4.55 8.05
C GLY A 318 -3.59 -5.96 8.41
N SER A 319 -2.70 -6.95 8.42
CA SER A 319 -3.03 -8.34 8.74
C SER A 319 -3.13 -8.57 10.24
N ILE A 320 -3.81 -9.64 10.65
CA ILE A 320 -3.83 -10.05 12.06
C ILE A 320 -2.41 -10.31 12.60
N ILE A 321 -1.51 -10.80 11.74
CA ILE A 321 -0.12 -11.08 12.11
C ILE A 321 0.59 -9.77 12.44
N ALA A 322 0.49 -8.76 11.56
CA ALA A 322 1.09 -7.45 11.80
C ALA A 322 0.44 -6.74 13.01
N VAL A 323 -0.88 -6.83 13.16
CA VAL A 323 -1.60 -6.28 14.32
C VAL A 323 -1.09 -6.89 15.62
N LEU A 324 -0.98 -8.21 15.72
CA LEU A 324 -0.50 -8.89 16.94
C LEU A 324 0.99 -8.62 17.22
N LEU A 325 1.81 -8.52 16.18
CA LEU A 325 3.24 -8.18 16.32
C LEU A 325 3.42 -6.75 16.88
N GLN A 326 2.63 -5.80 16.40
CA GLN A 326 2.72 -4.40 16.84
C GLN A 326 1.91 -4.11 18.10
N THR A 327 1.19 -5.09 18.65
CA THR A 327 0.39 -4.89 19.86
C THR A 327 1.31 -4.61 21.05
N ALA A 328 0.97 -3.58 21.84
CA ALA A 328 1.69 -3.30 23.07
C ALA A 328 1.49 -4.44 24.08
N ASN A 329 2.49 -4.70 24.94
CA ASN A 329 2.50 -5.87 25.84
C ASN A 329 1.25 -5.95 26.74
N ASP A 330 0.71 -4.81 27.15
CA ASP A 330 -0.47 -4.70 28.01
C ASP A 330 -1.80 -4.73 27.25
N SER A 331 -1.76 -4.80 25.92
CA SER A 331 -2.89 -4.53 25.03
C SER A 331 -3.43 -5.78 24.32
N TYR A 332 -2.76 -6.92 24.41
CA TYR A 332 -3.11 -8.16 23.69
C TYR A 332 -4.58 -8.58 23.86
N VAL A 333 -5.08 -8.61 25.10
CA VAL A 333 -6.46 -9.01 25.37
C VAL A 333 -7.45 -8.08 24.68
N GLY A 334 -7.27 -6.76 24.84
CA GLY A 334 -8.13 -5.75 24.23
C GLY A 334 -8.10 -5.80 22.70
N VAL A 335 -6.91 -5.93 22.10
CA VAL A 335 -6.75 -6.02 20.65
C VAL A 335 -7.41 -7.28 20.09
N ILE A 336 -7.15 -8.46 20.67
CA ILE A 336 -7.74 -9.72 20.21
C ILE A 336 -9.26 -9.68 20.33
N LEU A 337 -9.78 -9.21 21.47
CA LEU A 337 -11.23 -9.06 21.66
C LEU A 337 -11.81 -8.07 20.64
N SER A 338 -11.12 -6.97 20.34
CA SER A 338 -11.59 -5.99 19.35
C SER A 338 -11.74 -6.61 17.96
N VAL A 339 -10.84 -7.51 17.55
CA VAL A 339 -10.92 -8.21 16.26
C VAL A 339 -12.08 -9.20 16.27
N VAL A 340 -12.20 -10.01 17.33
CA VAL A 340 -13.25 -11.04 17.45
C VAL A 340 -14.63 -10.42 17.54
N ILE A 341 -14.81 -9.37 18.36
CA ILE A 341 -16.08 -8.66 18.52
C ILE A 341 -16.45 -7.95 17.23
N ALA A 342 -15.51 -7.24 16.58
CA ALA A 342 -15.77 -6.59 15.30
C ALA A 342 -16.22 -7.60 14.22
N ALA A 343 -15.54 -8.74 14.12
CA ALA A 343 -15.92 -9.82 13.21
C ALA A 343 -17.27 -10.43 13.56
N THR A 344 -17.57 -10.62 14.84
CA THR A 344 -18.86 -11.18 15.27
C THR A 344 -20.00 -10.24 14.93
N VAL A 345 -19.86 -8.95 15.23
CA VAL A 345 -20.90 -7.94 14.96
C VAL A 345 -21.13 -7.79 13.46
N SER A 346 -20.06 -7.65 12.66
CA SER A 346 -20.22 -7.54 11.20
C SER A 346 -20.79 -8.83 10.61
N PHE A 347 -20.36 -10.01 11.08
CA PHE A 347 -20.91 -11.31 10.67
C PHE A 347 -22.40 -11.42 10.93
N VAL A 348 -22.87 -11.11 12.14
CA VAL A 348 -24.29 -11.23 12.52
C VAL A 348 -25.15 -10.32 11.65
N ILE A 349 -24.75 -9.07 11.47
CA ILE A 349 -25.50 -8.10 10.65
C ILE A 349 -25.48 -8.54 9.18
N SER A 350 -24.32 -8.94 8.65
CA SER A 350 -24.21 -9.47 7.29
C SER A 350 -25.05 -10.72 7.08
N ALA A 351 -25.05 -11.66 8.02
CA ALA A 351 -25.85 -12.88 7.95
C ALA A 351 -27.36 -12.58 7.90
N ILE A 352 -27.83 -11.62 8.70
CA ILE A 352 -29.23 -11.15 8.66
C ILE A 352 -29.56 -10.58 7.28
N ILE A 353 -28.72 -9.67 6.76
CA ILE A 353 -28.91 -9.03 5.45
C ILE A 353 -28.95 -10.08 4.33
N LEU A 354 -27.97 -11.00 4.31
CA LEU A 354 -27.85 -12.05 3.29
C LEU A 354 -29.04 -13.02 3.35
N ARG A 355 -29.45 -13.46 4.54
CA ARG A 355 -30.60 -14.36 4.69
C ARG A 355 -31.91 -13.69 4.28
N ALA A 356 -32.07 -12.39 4.59
CA ALA A 356 -33.25 -11.62 4.21
C ALA A 356 -33.35 -11.41 2.69
N SER A 357 -32.22 -11.33 1.97
CA SER A 357 -32.21 -11.19 0.52
C SER A 357 -32.15 -12.51 -0.26
N ARG A 358 -31.84 -13.64 0.40
CA ARG A 358 -31.51 -14.92 -0.23
C ARG A 358 -32.51 -15.40 -1.30
N LYS A 359 -33.82 -15.30 -1.04
CA LYS A 359 -34.84 -15.72 -2.04
C LYS A 359 -34.75 -14.89 -3.33
N ARG A 360 -34.51 -13.58 -3.22
CA ARG A 360 -34.32 -12.68 -4.36
C ARG A 360 -33.00 -12.94 -5.06
N ASP A 361 -31.96 -13.30 -4.31
CA ASP A 361 -30.63 -13.58 -4.86
C ASP A 361 -30.61 -14.89 -5.65
N LEU A 362 -31.28 -15.94 -5.17
CA LEU A 362 -31.44 -17.21 -5.87
C LEU A 362 -32.31 -17.08 -7.12
N ALA A 363 -33.40 -16.29 -7.04
CA ALA A 363 -34.30 -16.06 -8.17
C ALA A 363 -33.67 -15.22 -9.29
N LYS A 364 -32.56 -14.54 -9.01
CA LYS A 364 -31.86 -13.74 -10.02
C LYS A 364 -30.89 -14.55 -10.88
N GLU A 365 -30.60 -15.82 -10.57
CA GLU A 365 -29.49 -16.66 -11.14
C GLU A 365 -28.08 -16.03 -11.10
N ASP A 366 -28.02 -14.72 -10.88
CA ASP A 366 -26.92 -13.79 -11.01
C ASP A 366 -26.90 -12.97 -9.73
N ALA A 367 -26.49 -13.63 -8.65
CA ALA A 367 -26.59 -13.15 -7.28
C ALA A 367 -25.62 -11.99 -6.98
N GLY A 368 -25.84 -10.85 -7.62
CA GLY A 368 -24.89 -9.74 -7.66
C GLY A 368 -23.64 -10.17 -8.41
N ASP A 369 -23.53 -9.80 -9.67
CA ASP A 369 -22.37 -10.12 -10.48
C ASP A 369 -21.08 -9.67 -9.76
N LEU A 370 -20.35 -10.64 -9.19
CA LEU A 370 -19.08 -10.40 -8.50
C LEU A 370 -18.09 -9.76 -9.48
N SER A 371 -18.18 -10.07 -10.78
CA SER A 371 -17.44 -9.40 -11.85
C SER A 371 -17.77 -7.92 -11.90
N ALA A 372 -19.05 -7.55 -11.98
CA ALA A 372 -19.48 -6.15 -11.96
C ALA A 372 -19.08 -5.42 -10.67
N ALA A 373 -19.07 -6.10 -9.53
CA ALA A 373 -18.63 -5.53 -8.26
C ALA A 373 -17.10 -5.35 -8.20
N ILE A 374 -16.33 -6.29 -8.76
CA ILE A 374 -14.89 -6.14 -8.97
C ILE A 374 -14.63 -4.95 -9.90
N ALA A 375 -15.33 -4.85 -11.03
CA ALA A 375 -15.21 -3.72 -11.96
C ALA A 375 -15.54 -2.38 -11.29
N ARG A 376 -16.58 -2.32 -10.44
CA ARG A 376 -16.87 -1.12 -9.62
C ARG A 376 -15.78 -0.83 -8.61
N THR A 377 -15.18 -1.87 -8.02
CA THR A 377 -14.06 -1.75 -7.08
C THR A 377 -12.83 -1.17 -7.78
N GLU A 378 -12.50 -1.66 -8.97
CA GLU A 378 -11.39 -1.15 -9.79
C GLU A 378 -11.65 0.26 -10.31
N ALA A 379 -12.87 0.55 -10.75
CA ALA A 379 -13.28 1.91 -11.12
C ALA A 379 -13.20 2.88 -9.93
N ASN A 380 -13.58 2.42 -8.74
CA ASN A 380 -13.42 3.18 -7.51
C ASN A 380 -11.95 3.34 -7.13
N LYS A 381 -11.09 2.36 -7.37
CA LYS A 381 -9.65 2.41 -7.12
C LYS A 381 -8.89 3.27 -8.14
N GLY A 382 -9.43 3.44 -9.34
CA GLY A 382 -8.81 4.14 -10.46
C GLY A 382 -7.70 3.34 -11.16
N LYS A 383 -7.54 2.05 -10.83
CA LYS A 383 -6.59 1.11 -11.46
C LYS A 383 -7.03 -0.33 -11.23
N GLU A 384 -6.65 -1.21 -12.16
CA GLU A 384 -6.90 -2.65 -12.07
C GLU A 384 -6.10 -3.30 -10.94
N SER A 385 -6.59 -4.44 -10.44
CA SER A 385 -6.00 -5.14 -9.31
C SER A 385 -5.92 -6.65 -9.59
N GLY A 386 -4.73 -7.15 -9.91
CA GLY A 386 -4.51 -8.58 -10.20
C GLY A 386 -4.99 -9.53 -9.08
N VAL A 387 -4.94 -9.10 -7.81
CA VAL A 387 -5.46 -9.88 -6.68
C VAL A 387 -7.00 -10.00 -6.71
N LEU A 388 -7.71 -8.98 -7.19
CA LEU A 388 -9.17 -9.03 -7.33
C LEU A 388 -9.59 -9.89 -8.54
N GLN A 389 -8.81 -9.87 -9.61
CA GLN A 389 -9.00 -10.72 -10.78
C GLN A 389 -8.81 -12.22 -10.44
N GLY A 390 -7.84 -12.54 -9.57
CA GLY A 390 -7.64 -13.91 -9.06
C GLY A 390 -8.86 -14.51 -8.35
N LEU A 391 -9.62 -13.69 -7.61
CA LEU A 391 -10.87 -14.12 -6.95
C LEU A 391 -11.96 -14.54 -7.95
N GLN A 392 -11.94 -13.99 -9.16
CA GLN A 392 -12.86 -14.36 -10.23
C GLN A 392 -12.48 -15.71 -10.83
N ALA A 393 -11.19 -15.99 -11.00
CA ALA A 393 -10.69 -17.27 -11.50
C ALA A 393 -10.87 -18.42 -10.48
N GLU A 394 -10.62 -18.16 -9.19
CA GLU A 394 -10.74 -19.18 -8.13
C GLU A 394 -12.20 -19.61 -7.88
N GLY A 395 -13.19 -18.75 -8.13
CA GLY A 395 -14.61 -19.14 -8.03
C GLY A 395 -15.08 -20.06 -9.17
N VAL A 396 -14.35 -20.12 -10.29
CA VAL A 396 -14.65 -21.01 -11.43
C VAL A 396 -13.98 -22.38 -11.27
N ALA A 397 -12.92 -22.48 -10.46
CA ALA A 397 -12.15 -23.71 -10.24
C ALA A 397 -12.83 -24.75 -9.31
N GLY A 398 -14.11 -24.57 -9.00
CA GLY A 398 -14.95 -25.54 -8.29
C GLY A 398 -15.70 -26.49 -9.22
N GLY A 399 -15.03 -27.09 -10.21
CA GLY A 399 -15.68 -28.09 -11.06
C GLY A 399 -14.99 -28.37 -12.39
N ALA A 400 -14.33 -29.54 -12.46
CA ALA A 400 -13.92 -30.27 -13.66
C ALA A 400 -12.85 -29.64 -14.58
N GLY A 401 -11.96 -30.51 -15.04
CA GLY A 401 -10.76 -30.17 -15.78
C GLY A 401 -11.02 -29.64 -17.19
N LEU A 402 -9.98 -29.06 -17.77
CA LEU A 402 -10.03 -28.52 -19.12
C LEU A 402 -8.85 -29.06 -19.93
N VAL A 403 -9.22 -29.69 -21.04
CA VAL A 403 -8.41 -30.07 -22.18
C VAL A 403 -8.78 -29.13 -23.34
N ALA A 404 -7.82 -28.96 -24.25
CA ALA A 404 -7.90 -28.41 -25.61
C ALA A 404 -8.15 -26.89 -25.72
N GLU A 405 -7.57 -26.11 -26.63
CA GLU A 405 -6.50 -26.15 -27.66
C GLU A 405 -6.91 -25.05 -28.67
N GLY A 406 -5.95 -24.30 -29.21
CA GLY A 406 -6.23 -23.29 -30.24
C GLY A 406 -4.96 -22.54 -30.65
N GLU A 407 -4.43 -22.93 -31.81
CA GLU A 407 -3.15 -22.58 -32.46
C GLU A 407 -2.91 -21.07 -32.71
N GLN A 408 -1.62 -20.67 -32.80
CA GLN A 408 -1.07 -20.00 -34.00
C GLN A 408 0.49 -19.91 -34.05
N ALA A 409 1.04 -20.48 -35.13
CA ALA A 409 2.26 -20.20 -35.93
C ALA A 409 3.67 -20.04 -35.27
N PRO A 410 4.66 -20.88 -35.65
CA PRO A 410 6.04 -20.81 -35.17
C PRO A 410 6.89 -19.82 -36.00
N PHE A 411 7.62 -18.93 -35.32
CA PHE A 411 8.83 -18.32 -35.84
C PHE A 411 10.01 -19.20 -35.42
N GLU A 412 10.85 -19.65 -36.36
CA GLU A 412 12.11 -20.33 -36.03
C GLU A 412 12.99 -19.37 -35.22
N HIS A 413 13.10 -19.61 -33.91
CA HIS A 413 14.07 -18.98 -33.02
C HIS A 413 14.96 -20.08 -32.43
N GLN A 414 16.18 -19.72 -32.04
CA GLN A 414 17.05 -20.66 -31.32
C GLN A 414 16.43 -21.00 -29.95
N PRO A 415 16.72 -22.19 -29.38
CA PRO A 415 16.14 -22.61 -28.11
C PRO A 415 16.39 -21.56 -27.02
N ILE A 416 15.33 -21.13 -26.34
CA ILE A 416 15.41 -20.05 -25.36
C ILE A 416 16.08 -20.56 -24.08
N HIS A 417 17.25 -20.02 -23.75
CA HIS A 417 17.98 -20.32 -22.50
C HIS A 417 18.10 -19.10 -21.58
N SER A 418 18.00 -17.89 -22.11
CA SER A 418 18.15 -16.63 -21.37
C SER A 418 16.95 -15.70 -21.56
N ILE A 419 16.24 -15.43 -20.45
CA ILE A 419 15.09 -14.53 -20.41
C ILE A 419 15.41 -13.32 -19.52
N VAL A 420 15.22 -12.10 -20.04
CA VAL A 420 15.45 -10.86 -19.29
C VAL A 420 14.21 -9.98 -19.25
N PHE A 421 13.80 -9.62 -18.03
CA PHE A 421 12.77 -8.61 -17.81
C PHE A 421 13.40 -7.22 -17.79
N ALA A 422 13.03 -6.37 -18.76
CA ALA A 422 13.62 -5.04 -18.90
C ALA A 422 12.63 -3.92 -18.57
N CYS A 423 13.10 -2.95 -17.78
CA CYS A 423 12.44 -1.66 -17.57
C CYS A 423 13.49 -0.55 -17.53
N ASP A 424 13.08 0.72 -17.46
CA ASP A 424 14.03 1.85 -17.51
C ASP A 424 15.15 1.77 -16.46
N ALA A 425 14.82 1.41 -15.22
CA ALA A 425 15.78 1.35 -14.12
C ALA A 425 16.28 -0.08 -13.82
N GLY A 426 15.67 -1.10 -14.42
CA GLY A 426 16.01 -2.51 -14.14
C GLY A 426 15.64 -3.01 -12.75
N MET A 427 14.81 -2.29 -12.00
CA MET A 427 14.40 -2.65 -10.64
C MET A 427 12.88 -2.45 -10.46
N GLY A 428 12.29 -3.16 -9.49
CA GLY A 428 10.87 -3.05 -9.16
C GLY A 428 9.98 -4.03 -9.93
N SER A 429 9.10 -3.54 -10.80
CA SER A 429 8.09 -4.37 -11.49
C SER A 429 8.70 -5.44 -12.40
N SER A 430 9.82 -5.14 -13.07
CA SER A 430 10.57 -6.11 -13.88
C SER A 430 11.16 -7.24 -13.03
N ALA A 431 11.69 -6.93 -11.83
CA ALA A 431 12.22 -7.92 -10.90
C ALA A 431 11.13 -8.84 -10.33
N MET A 432 9.93 -8.29 -10.09
CA MET A 432 8.78 -9.08 -9.66
C MET A 432 8.27 -9.99 -10.79
N GLY A 433 8.14 -9.49 -12.02
CA GLY A 433 7.77 -10.30 -13.18
C GLY A 433 8.75 -11.44 -13.46
N ALA A 434 10.05 -11.16 -13.38
CA ALA A 434 11.10 -12.18 -13.46
C ALA A 434 10.94 -13.27 -12.40
N THR A 435 10.54 -12.90 -11.18
CA THR A 435 10.31 -13.86 -10.09
C THR A 435 9.04 -14.70 -10.34
N VAL A 436 7.97 -14.09 -10.85
CA VAL A 436 6.73 -14.80 -11.22
C VAL A 436 7.01 -15.84 -12.31
N LEU A 437 7.70 -15.45 -13.39
CA LEU A 437 8.03 -16.38 -14.47
C LEU A 437 8.99 -17.48 -14.00
N ARG A 438 10.03 -17.14 -13.22
CA ARG A 438 10.94 -18.14 -12.63
C ARG A 438 10.20 -19.19 -11.80
N ASN A 439 9.22 -18.77 -11.02
CA ASN A 439 8.40 -19.69 -10.23
C ASN A 439 7.50 -20.57 -11.11
N LYS A 440 6.99 -20.05 -12.24
CA LYS A 440 6.21 -20.83 -13.22
C LYS A 440 7.09 -21.85 -13.95
N ILE A 441 8.25 -21.44 -14.43
CA ILE A 441 9.27 -22.31 -15.08
C ILE A 441 9.68 -23.45 -14.15
N LYS A 442 9.98 -23.14 -12.87
CA LYS A 442 10.33 -24.16 -11.87
C LYS A 442 9.17 -25.13 -11.60
N LYS A 443 7.91 -24.67 -11.63
CA LYS A 443 6.73 -25.53 -11.48
C LYS A 443 6.50 -26.42 -12.69
N ALA A 444 6.86 -25.96 -13.89
CA ALA A 444 6.83 -26.74 -15.12
C ALA A 444 8.00 -27.75 -15.23
N GLY A 445 8.96 -27.71 -14.30
CA GLY A 445 10.09 -28.65 -14.26
C GLY A 445 11.17 -28.33 -15.30
N ILE A 446 11.31 -27.06 -15.68
CA ILE A 446 12.30 -26.56 -16.63
C ILE A 446 13.47 -25.95 -15.84
N ASP A 447 14.66 -26.56 -15.92
CA ASP A 447 15.85 -26.17 -15.14
C ASP A 447 16.94 -25.49 -16.00
N SER A 448 16.86 -25.59 -17.33
CA SER A 448 17.88 -25.06 -18.26
C SER A 448 17.69 -23.60 -18.68
N VAL A 449 16.72 -22.88 -18.10
CA VAL A 449 16.40 -21.49 -18.45
C VAL A 449 16.74 -20.51 -17.33
N THR A 450 17.54 -19.49 -17.65
CA THR A 450 17.92 -18.43 -16.72
C THR A 450 17.00 -17.22 -16.89
N VAL A 451 16.32 -16.82 -15.82
CA VAL A 451 15.45 -15.63 -15.80
C VAL A 451 16.03 -14.54 -14.91
N THR A 452 16.36 -13.38 -15.49
CA THR A 452 16.90 -12.21 -14.78
C THR A 452 16.11 -10.93 -15.09
N ASN A 453 16.51 -9.83 -14.48
CA ASN A 453 16.00 -8.50 -14.77
C ASN A 453 17.16 -7.52 -14.97
N ALA A 454 16.98 -6.55 -15.85
CA ALA A 454 18.01 -5.55 -16.17
C ALA A 454 17.38 -4.22 -16.57
N ALA A 455 18.16 -3.14 -16.48
CA ALA A 455 17.78 -1.86 -17.08
C ALA A 455 17.84 -2.00 -18.61
N ILE A 456 16.94 -1.34 -19.34
CA ILE A 456 16.95 -1.37 -20.81
C ILE A 456 18.33 -0.96 -21.35
N ALA A 457 18.97 0.06 -20.76
CA ALA A 457 20.31 0.50 -21.15
C ALA A 457 21.42 -0.56 -20.98
N ASN A 458 21.16 -1.62 -20.21
CA ASN A 458 22.11 -2.69 -19.92
C ASN A 458 21.75 -4.01 -20.65
N LEU A 459 20.77 -3.99 -21.56
CA LEU A 459 20.49 -5.14 -22.42
C LEU A 459 21.68 -5.43 -23.33
N ARG A 460 21.98 -6.71 -23.48
CA ARG A 460 23.07 -7.25 -24.28
C ARG A 460 22.50 -8.09 -25.43
N ASP A 461 23.33 -8.39 -26.42
CA ASP A 461 22.91 -9.16 -27.60
C ASP A 461 22.94 -10.68 -27.39
N ASP A 462 23.34 -11.16 -26.21
CA ASP A 462 23.37 -12.59 -25.81
C ASP A 462 22.08 -13.07 -25.14
N ILE A 463 20.97 -12.32 -25.31
CA ILE A 463 19.68 -12.59 -24.68
C ILE A 463 18.73 -13.18 -25.72
N ASP A 464 18.11 -14.32 -25.41
CA ASP A 464 17.19 -14.99 -26.34
C ASP A 464 15.79 -14.37 -26.30
N LEU A 465 15.32 -13.96 -25.11
CA LEU A 465 14.00 -13.39 -24.92
C LEU A 465 14.00 -12.20 -23.95
N VAL A 466 13.42 -11.08 -24.38
CA VAL A 466 13.23 -9.87 -23.58
C VAL A 466 11.74 -9.63 -23.32
N VAL A 467 11.39 -9.46 -22.04
CA VAL A 467 10.02 -9.10 -21.61
C VAL A 467 10.00 -7.65 -21.13
N THR A 468 9.18 -6.81 -21.76
CA THR A 468 9.05 -5.39 -21.41
C THR A 468 7.59 -4.96 -21.26
N HIS A 469 7.37 -3.83 -20.57
CA HIS A 469 6.08 -3.15 -20.66
C HIS A 469 5.86 -2.68 -22.10
N ARG A 470 4.61 -2.71 -22.61
CA ARG A 470 4.27 -2.32 -23.98
C ARG A 470 4.87 -0.98 -24.41
N ASP A 471 4.86 0.01 -23.52
CA ASP A 471 5.37 1.36 -23.78
C ASP A 471 6.92 1.42 -23.89
N LEU A 472 7.63 0.36 -23.50
CA LEU A 472 9.09 0.28 -23.48
C LEU A 472 9.65 -0.69 -24.54
N THR A 473 8.80 -1.46 -25.21
CA THR A 473 9.21 -2.52 -26.14
C THR A 473 10.00 -1.97 -27.33
N ASP A 474 9.57 -0.86 -27.93
CA ASP A 474 10.27 -0.29 -29.09
C ASP A 474 11.69 0.15 -28.74
N ARG A 475 11.88 0.64 -27.51
CA ARG A 475 13.20 1.02 -27.01
C ARG A 475 14.07 -0.19 -26.68
N ALA A 476 13.49 -1.27 -26.16
CA ALA A 476 14.21 -2.52 -25.92
C ALA A 476 14.64 -3.19 -27.24
N LYS A 477 13.79 -3.16 -28.27
CA LYS A 477 14.12 -3.64 -29.62
C LYS A 477 15.30 -2.91 -30.26
N GLN A 478 15.43 -1.60 -30.01
CA GLN A 478 16.59 -0.83 -30.48
C GLN A 478 17.90 -1.25 -29.80
N GLN A 479 17.82 -1.67 -28.53
CA GLN A 479 19.00 -2.03 -27.75
C GLN A 479 19.44 -3.50 -27.94
N SER A 480 18.51 -4.42 -28.10
CA SER A 480 18.78 -5.85 -28.33
C SER A 480 17.91 -6.35 -29.50
N PRO A 481 18.30 -6.08 -30.76
CA PRO A 481 17.44 -6.34 -31.93
C PRO A 481 17.30 -7.82 -32.28
N ASN A 482 18.21 -8.67 -31.80
CA ASN A 482 18.24 -10.10 -32.13
C ASN A 482 17.43 -10.98 -31.15
N ALA A 483 17.00 -10.44 -30.02
CA ALA A 483 16.19 -11.15 -29.03
C ALA A 483 14.71 -11.22 -29.44
N LEU A 484 13.98 -12.24 -28.97
CA LEU A 484 12.52 -12.26 -29.03
C LEU A 484 11.94 -11.25 -28.05
N HIS A 485 11.11 -10.31 -28.54
CA HIS A 485 10.49 -9.31 -27.66
C HIS A 485 9.03 -9.62 -27.37
N ILE A 486 8.71 -9.83 -26.09
CA ILE A 486 7.35 -10.01 -25.61
C ILE A 486 6.93 -8.78 -24.80
N SER A 487 5.83 -8.18 -25.22
CA SER A 487 5.23 -7.03 -24.54
C SER A 487 4.17 -7.47 -23.54
N VAL A 488 4.22 -6.94 -22.33
CA VAL A 488 3.18 -7.11 -21.31
C VAL A 488 2.59 -5.75 -20.91
N GLU A 489 1.33 -5.74 -20.50
CA GLU A 489 0.70 -4.53 -19.94
C GLU A 489 0.91 -4.45 -18.42
N ASN A 490 1.21 -5.57 -17.77
CA ASN A 490 1.51 -5.63 -16.35
C ASN A 490 2.48 -6.78 -16.07
N PHE A 491 3.57 -6.48 -15.35
CA PHE A 491 4.59 -7.48 -14.99
C PHE A 491 4.15 -8.47 -13.91
N MET A 492 3.10 -8.15 -13.15
CA MET A 492 2.67 -8.99 -12.02
C MET A 492 1.72 -10.11 -12.45
N ASN A 493 0.93 -9.86 -13.49
CA ASN A 493 -0.07 -10.80 -13.99
C ASN A 493 -0.24 -10.58 -15.49
N SER A 494 0.34 -11.47 -16.28
CA SER A 494 0.18 -11.45 -17.73
C SER A 494 -0.09 -12.87 -18.24
N PRO A 495 -1.14 -13.08 -19.07
CA PRO A 495 -1.37 -14.37 -19.70
C PRO A 495 -0.21 -14.76 -20.63
N LYS A 496 0.61 -13.79 -21.05
CA LYS A 496 1.83 -14.02 -21.83
C LYS A 496 2.85 -14.90 -21.11
N TYR A 497 2.81 -15.04 -19.79
CA TYR A 497 3.73 -15.94 -19.08
C TYR A 497 3.39 -17.39 -19.34
N ASP A 498 2.11 -17.73 -19.43
CA ASP A 498 1.70 -19.10 -19.76
C ASP A 498 2.01 -19.42 -21.23
N GLU A 499 1.89 -18.43 -22.13
CA GLU A 499 2.38 -18.55 -23.51
C GLU A 499 3.91 -18.81 -23.57
N ILE A 500 4.71 -18.14 -22.73
CA ILE A 500 6.16 -18.39 -22.65
C ILE A 500 6.45 -19.80 -22.15
N ILE A 501 5.72 -20.30 -21.13
CA ILE A 501 5.91 -21.67 -20.65
C ILE A 501 5.61 -22.68 -21.75
N HIS A 502 4.48 -22.54 -22.44
CA HIS A 502 4.13 -23.43 -23.55
C HIS A 502 5.14 -23.37 -24.70
N LEU A 503 5.68 -22.18 -24.99
CA LEU A 503 6.75 -22.03 -25.97
C LEU A 503 7.99 -22.84 -25.55
N LEU A 504 8.46 -22.68 -24.31
CA LEU A 504 9.60 -23.42 -23.77
C LEU A 504 9.38 -24.95 -23.78
N GLU A 505 8.18 -25.41 -23.40
CA GLU A 505 7.79 -26.83 -23.46
C GLU A 505 7.78 -27.36 -24.89
N SER A 506 7.29 -26.56 -25.85
CA SER A 506 7.24 -26.94 -27.26
C SER A 506 8.61 -27.01 -27.93
N GLU A 507 9.58 -26.22 -27.44
CA GLU A 507 10.98 -26.25 -27.87
C GLU A 507 11.77 -27.40 -27.22
N GLY A 508 11.15 -28.18 -26.32
CA GLY A 508 11.79 -29.30 -25.64
C GLY A 508 12.84 -28.88 -24.62
N VAL A 509 12.83 -27.61 -24.19
CA VAL A 509 13.73 -27.05 -23.19
C VAL A 509 13.33 -27.63 -21.82
N ARG A 510 14.20 -28.48 -21.26
CA ARG A 510 14.01 -29.13 -19.96
C ARG A 510 15.03 -28.68 -18.94
#